data_AF-A0A397FNW4-F1
#
_entry.id   AF-A0A397FNW4-F1
#
_cell.length_a   1.000
_cell.length_b   1.000
_cell.length_c   1.000
_cell.angle_alpha   90.00
_cell.angle_beta   90.00
_cell.angle_gamma   90.00
#
_symmetry.space_group_name_H-M   'P 1'
#
loop_
_entity.id
_entity.type
_entity.pdbx_description
1 polymer ?
#
loop_
_entity_poly.entity_id
_entity_poly.type
_entity_poly.pdbx_seq_one_letter_code
_entity_poly.pdbx_strand_id
1 'polypeptide(L)' 'MMRKEHSDISKYCLLKVIGKKWEEETEEVKDRFKKLAEDKKSENETNCPNYKYHQFRNNTRKKEKTDWKKIKI' A
#
# COMPACT_ATOMS: atom_id res chain seq x y z
N MET A 1 -10.98 7.56 6.79
CA MET A 1 -12.12 6.79 7.34
C MET A 1 -12.72 5.95 6.21
N MET A 2 -12.32 4.67 6.05
CA MET A 2 -12.93 3.76 5.05
C MET A 2 -13.26 2.37 5.61
N ARG A 3 -12.63 1.97 6.72
CA ARG A 3 -13.02 0.78 7.49
C ARG A 3 -14.36 0.93 8.22
N LYS A 4 -14.79 2.17 8.48
CA LYS A 4 -16.05 2.46 9.21
C LYS A 4 -17.30 2.37 8.33
N GLU A 5 -17.15 2.63 7.02
CA GLU A 5 -18.27 2.65 6.06
C GLU A 5 -18.45 1.31 5.32
N HIS A 6 -17.45 0.43 5.42
CA HIS A 6 -17.44 -0.88 4.76
C HIS A 6 -16.99 -1.97 5.73
N SER A 7 -17.70 -2.13 6.86
CA SER A 7 -17.44 -3.19 7.84
C SER A 7 -17.54 -4.59 7.26
N ASP A 8 -18.36 -4.73 6.21
CA ASP A 8 -18.73 -6.03 5.64
C ASP A 8 -17.85 -6.42 4.45
N ILE A 9 -16.98 -5.50 3.99
CA ILE A 9 -16.03 -5.76 2.91
C ILE A 9 -14.75 -6.32 3.52
N SER A 10 -14.40 -7.55 3.11
CA SER A 10 -13.12 -8.16 3.46
C SER A 10 -11.97 -7.19 3.18
N LYS A 11 -11.04 -7.07 4.14
CA LYS A 11 -9.84 -6.22 4.04
C LYS A 11 -9.11 -6.39 2.70
N TYR A 12 -9.12 -7.60 2.16
CA TYR A 12 -8.50 -7.91 0.87
C TYR A 12 -9.23 -7.26 -0.32
N CYS A 13 -10.56 -7.28 -0.31
CA CYS A 13 -11.38 -6.62 -1.33
C CYS A 13 -11.25 -5.09 -1.24
N LEU A 14 -11.22 -4.55 -0.02
CA LEU A 14 -11.03 -3.12 0.20
C LEU A 14 -9.69 -2.63 -0.37
N LEU A 15 -8.60 -3.37 -0.16
CA LEU A 15 -7.29 -3.04 -0.73
C LEU A 15 -7.30 -3.04 -2.26
N LYS A 16 -8.01 -3.98 -2.89
CA LYS A 16 -8.17 -4.00 -4.36
C LYS A 16 -8.92 -2.76 -4.87
N VAL A 17 -9.98 -2.36 -4.17
CA VAL A 17 -10.75 -1.16 -4.54
C VAL A 17 -9.88 0.09 -4.40
N ILE A 18 -9.10 0.22 -3.31
CA ILE A 18 -8.20 1.35 -3.11
C ILE A 18 -7.14 1.41 -4.22
N GLY A 19 -6.56 0.27 -4.60
CA GLY A 19 -5.57 0.21 -5.68
C GLY A 19 -6.15 0.69 -7.02
N LYS A 20 -7.35 0.22 -7.38
CA LYS A 20 -8.04 0.67 -8.60
C LYS A 20 -8.34 2.17 -8.59
N LYS A 21 -8.90 2.66 -7.49
CA LYS A 21 -9.16 4.10 -7.34
C LYS A 21 -7.89 4.91 -7.51
N TRP A 22 -6.78 4.47 -6.91
CA TRP A 22 -5.50 5.14 -7.02
C TRP A 22 -4.95 5.17 -8.45
N GLU A 23 -5.12 4.11 -9.23
CA GLU A 23 -4.72 4.07 -10.64
C GLU A 23 -5.49 5.14 -11.44
N GLU A 24 -6.79 5.27 -11.17
CA GLU A 24 -7.72 6.22 -11.80
C GLU A 24 -7.58 7.68 -11.31
N GLU A 25 -6.88 7.92 -10.19
CA GLU A 25 -6.67 9.27 -9.67
C GLU A 25 -5.86 10.15 -10.63
N THR A 26 -6.14 11.44 -10.59
CA THR A 26 -5.44 12.48 -11.36
C THR A 26 -3.98 12.66 -10.92
N GLU A 27 -3.15 13.18 -11.81
CA GLU A 27 -1.73 13.42 -11.50
C GLU A 27 -1.57 14.48 -10.41
N GLU A 28 -2.45 15.47 -10.36
CA GLU A 28 -2.44 16.51 -9.30
C GLU A 28 -2.69 15.91 -7.92
N VAL A 29 -3.56 14.91 -7.82
CA VAL A 29 -3.81 14.18 -6.57
C VAL A 29 -2.58 13.34 -6.21
N LYS A 30 -2.00 12.65 -7.19
CA LYS A 30 -0.78 11.84 -7.00
C LYS A 30 0.40 12.69 -6.53
N ASP A 31 0.60 13.86 -7.11
CA ASP A 31 1.64 14.81 -6.73
C ASP A 31 1.44 15.36 -5.32
N ARG A 32 0.20 15.66 -4.92
CA ARG A 32 -0.08 16.07 -3.52
C ARG A 32 0.33 14.99 -2.52
N PHE A 33 -0.01 13.73 -2.80
CA PHE A 33 0.36 12.62 -1.92
C PHE A 33 1.85 12.33 -1.95
N LYS A 34 2.52 12.52 -3.09
CA LYS A 34 3.98 12.44 -3.20
C LYS A 34 4.65 13.48 -2.32
N LYS A 35 4.20 14.74 -2.38
CA LYS A 35 4.72 15.81 -1.51
C LYS A 35 4.54 15.48 -0.03
N LEU A 36 3.36 15.00 0.37
CA LEU A 36 3.10 14.56 1.75
C LEU A 36 4.05 13.42 2.19
N ALA A 37 4.36 12.49 1.28
CA ALA A 37 5.30 11.41 1.58
C ALA A 37 6.74 11.93 1.75
N GLU A 38 7.16 12.90 0.94
CA GLU A 38 8.45 13.56 1.04
C GLU A 38 8.58 14.36 2.34
N ASP A 39 7.57 15.15 2.70
CA ASP A 39 7.52 15.89 3.97
C ASP A 39 7.64 14.92 5.15
N LYS A 40 6.91 13.81 5.13
CA LYS A 40 6.96 12.81 6.21
C LYS A 40 8.31 12.08 6.27
N LYS A 41 8.94 11.86 5.11
CA LYS A 41 10.29 11.31 5.04
C LYS A 41 11.31 12.25 5.68
N SER A 42 11.26 13.55 5.37
CA SER A 42 12.13 14.56 5.98
C SER A 42 11.93 14.66 7.49
N GLU A 43 10.67 14.64 7.94
CA GLU A 43 10.33 14.60 9.37
C GLU A 43 10.91 13.35 10.04
N ASN A 44 10.79 12.18 9.40
CA ASN A 44 11.35 10.93 9.92
C ASN A 44 12.88 10.92 9.96
N GLU A 45 13.55 11.48 8.95
CA GLU A 45 15.01 11.61 8.95
C GLU A 45 15.50 12.51 10.09
N THR A 46 14.76 13.58 10.39
CA THR A 46 15.05 14.49 11.50
C THR A 46 14.80 13.85 12.86
N ASN A 47 13.65 13.19 13.03
CA ASN A 47 13.23 12.60 14.30
C ASN A 47 13.90 11.25 14.59
N CYS A 48 14.30 10.52 13.55
CA CYS A 48 14.91 9.19 13.65
C CYS A 48 16.23 9.16 12.86
N PRO A 49 17.27 9.92 13.28
CA PRO A 49 18.50 10.11 12.50
C PRO A 49 19.32 8.83 12.30
N ASN A 50 19.12 7.83 13.16
CA ASN A 50 19.78 6.52 13.06
C ASN A 50 18.88 5.44 12.43
N TYR A 51 17.70 5.80 11.94
CA TYR A 51 16.80 4.85 11.28
C TYR A 51 17.41 4.41 9.94
N LYS A 52 17.82 3.15 9.88
CA LYS A 52 18.24 2.50 8.65
C LYS A 52 17.20 1.47 8.26
N TYR A 53 16.70 1.57 7.04
CA TYR A 53 15.78 0.59 6.50
C TYR A 53 16.46 -0.79 6.50
N HIS A 54 15.98 -1.68 7.36
CA HIS A 54 16.41 -3.06 7.39
C HIS A 54 15.42 -3.88 6.57
N GLN A 55 15.86 -4.33 5.39
CA GLN A 55 15.12 -5.35 4.65
C GLN A 55 15.19 -6.63 5.47
N PHE A 56 14.10 -6.98 6.16
CA PHE A 56 13.96 -8.33 6.68
C PHE A 56 14.14 -9.29 5.49
N ARG A 57 15.23 -10.07 5.51
CA ARG A 57 15.46 -11.14 4.54
C ARG A 57 14.39 -12.20 4.82
N ASN A 58 13.23 -12.01 4.22
CA ASN A 58 12.14 -12.94 4.30
C ASN A 58 12.67 -14.28 3.76
N ASN A 59 12.80 -15.28 4.63
CA ASN A 59 12.94 -16.67 4.20
C ASN A 59 11.59 -17.08 3.60
N THR A 60 11.29 -16.57 2.41
CA THR A 60 10.07 -16.88 1.69
C THR A 60 10.20 -18.34 1.24
N ARG A 61 9.66 -19.28 2.03
CA ARG A 61 9.10 -20.49 1.43
C ARG A 61 8.24 -19.99 0.28
N LYS A 62 8.67 -20.32 -0.94
CA LYS A 62 8.03 -19.89 -2.19
C LYS A 62 6.54 -20.11 -2.03
N LYS A 63 5.75 -19.03 -1.86
CA LYS A 63 4.32 -19.14 -2.03
C LYS A 63 4.15 -19.55 -3.48
N GLU A 64 3.80 -20.81 -3.69
CA GLU A 64 3.49 -21.33 -5.02
C GLU A 64 2.55 -20.33 -5.68
N LYS A 65 2.91 -19.91 -6.90
CA LYS A 65 2.12 -18.96 -7.67
C LYS A 65 0.74 -19.59 -7.82
N THR A 66 -0.25 -19.09 -7.06
CA THR A 66 -1.64 -19.48 -7.29
C THR A 66 -1.97 -19.03 -8.70
N ASP A 67 -2.20 -19.99 -9.58
CA ASP A 67 -2.50 -19.73 -10.99
C ASP A 67 -3.89 -19.14 -11.09
N TRP A 68 -3.95 -17.80 -11.16
CA TRP A 68 -5.18 -17.01 -11.16
C TRP A 68 -6.12 -17.34 -12.33
N LYS A 69 -5.63 -18.07 -13.34
CA LYS A 69 -6.44 -18.64 -14.44
C LYS A 69 -7.45 -19.71 -13.96
N LYS A 70 -7.33 -20.21 -12.72
CA LYS A 70 -8.25 -21.20 -12.15
C LYS A 70 -9.41 -20.61 -11.35
N ILE A 71 -9.43 -19.29 -11.12
CA ILE A 71 -10.54 -18.62 -10.43
C ILE A 71 -11.58 -18.25 -11.49
N LYS A 72 -12.58 -19.12 -11.69
CA LYS A 72 -13.78 -18.79 -12.46
C LYS A 72 -14.71 -17.91 -11.61
N ILE A 73 -15.15 -16.80 -12.20
CA ILE A 73 -16.30 -16.01 -11.74
C ILE A 73 -17.55 -16.70 -12.27
#